data_AF-A0A8D8J629-F1
#
_entry.id   AF-A0A8D8J629-F1
#
_cell.length_a   1.000
_cell.length_b   1.000
_cell.length_c   1.000
_cell.angle_alpha   90.00
_cell.angle_beta   90.00
_cell.angle_gamma   90.00
#
_symmetry.space_group_name_H-M   'P 1'
#
loop_
_entity.id
_entity.type
_entity.pdbx_description
1 polymer ?
#
loop_
_entity_poly.entity_id
_entity_poly.type
_entity_poly.pdbx_seq_one_letter_code
_entity_poly.pdbx_strand_id
1 'polypeptide(L)'
;APPKQKTVQELQKEKASAVSPFRATLTTAGVYTGGLGTAIGLGLCAPNAAFTQMVTTFGLAGIVGYHTVWGVTPALHSPLMSVTNAISGLTAVGGLSLMGGGYLPSSTAETLVVLAAFISSVNIAGGFLVTQRMLDMFKRPTDPPEYNY
;
A
#
# COMPACT_ATOMS: atom_id res chain seq x y z
N ALA A 1 20.29 12.86 -39.38
CA ALA A 1 19.50 11.75 -38.81
C ALA A 1 19.39 11.97 -37.30
N PRO A 2 18.20 11.86 -36.68
CA PRO A 2 18.12 11.96 -35.22
C PRO A 2 18.87 10.77 -34.58
N PRO A 3 19.54 10.97 -33.43
CA PRO A 3 20.32 9.93 -32.79
C PRO A 3 19.42 8.74 -32.40
N LYS A 4 19.82 7.52 -32.78
CA LYS A 4 19.09 6.29 -32.42
C LYS A 4 18.98 6.18 -30.90
N GLN A 5 17.76 6.10 -30.39
CA GLN A 5 17.50 5.86 -28.97
C GLN A 5 18.03 4.48 -28.59
N LYS A 6 18.98 4.45 -27.65
CA LYS A 6 19.54 3.22 -27.09
C LYS A 6 18.45 2.43 -26.37
N THR A 7 18.49 1.11 -26.49
CA THR A 7 17.53 0.20 -25.87
C THR A 7 17.71 0.21 -24.34
N VAL A 8 16.65 -0.04 -23.56
CA VAL A 8 16.69 -0.05 -22.08
C VAL A 8 17.82 -0.95 -21.54
N GLN A 9 18.07 -2.07 -22.21
CA GLN A 9 19.12 -3.03 -21.87
C GLN A 9 20.54 -2.49 -22.12
N GLU A 10 20.73 -1.65 -23.14
CA GLU A 10 22.03 -1.02 -23.44
C GLU A 10 22.33 0.08 -22.43
N LEU A 11 21.31 0.86 -22.05
CA LEU A 11 21.41 1.87 -20.98
C LEU A 11 21.72 1.24 -19.61
N GLN A 12 21.16 0.06 -19.33
CA GLN A 12 21.45 -0.69 -18.10
C GLN A 12 22.86 -1.27 -18.09
N LYS A 13 23.35 -1.82 -19.22
CA LYS A 13 24.73 -2.29 -19.36
C LYS A 13 25.75 -1.16 -19.22
N GLU A 14 25.47 0.00 -19.81
CA GLU A 14 26.33 1.19 -19.70
C GLU A 14 26.41 1.69 -18.26
N LYS A 15 25.27 1.75 -17.54
CA LYS A 15 25.25 2.07 -16.10
C LYS A 15 25.96 1.03 -15.24
N ALA A 16 25.81 -0.26 -15.55
CA ALA A 16 26.52 -1.33 -14.84
C ALA A 16 28.04 -1.28 -15.07
N SER A 17 28.48 -0.89 -16.27
CA SER A 17 29.91 -0.72 -16.58
C SER A 17 30.54 0.54 -15.96
N ALA A 18 29.71 1.53 -15.58
CA ALA A 18 30.16 2.78 -14.98
C ALA A 18 30.31 2.72 -13.44
N VAL A 19 29.74 1.70 -12.78
CA VAL A 19 29.80 1.55 -11.32
C VAL A 19 30.96 0.63 -10.95
N SER A 20 31.94 1.14 -10.20
CA SER A 20 33.04 0.31 -9.71
C SER A 20 32.52 -0.74 -8.71
N PRO A 21 33.07 -1.98 -8.70
CA PRO A 21 32.66 -3.03 -7.77
C PRO A 21 32.72 -2.59 -6.30
N PHE A 22 33.72 -1.78 -5.94
CA PHE A 22 33.84 -1.20 -4.60
C PHE A 22 32.65 -0.31 -4.24
N ARG A 23 32.21 0.58 -5.15
CA ARG A 23 31.07 1.46 -4.90
C ARG A 23 29.76 0.69 -4.82
N ALA A 24 29.58 -0.35 -5.65
CA ALA A 24 28.41 -1.23 -5.57
C ALA A 24 28.33 -1.95 -4.21
N THR A 25 29.45 -2.50 -3.73
CA THR A 25 29.52 -3.15 -2.41
C THR A 25 29.28 -2.14 -1.29
N LEU A 26 29.89 -0.95 -1.38
CA LEU A 26 29.71 0.10 -0.36
C LEU A 26 28.25 0.57 -0.28
N THR A 27 27.57 0.78 -1.41
CA THR A 27 26.15 1.14 -1.44
C THR A 27 25.29 0.02 -0.84
N THR A 28 25.56 -1.23 -1.18
CA THR A 28 24.81 -2.38 -0.66
C THR A 28 24.98 -2.53 0.85
N ALA A 29 26.23 -2.49 1.33
CA ALA A 29 26.55 -2.52 2.76
C ALA A 29 25.92 -1.32 3.51
N GLY A 30 25.93 -0.13 2.88
CA GLY A 30 25.29 1.06 3.42
C GLY A 30 23.77 0.90 3.58
N VAL A 31 23.08 0.31 2.58
CA VAL A 31 21.63 0.05 2.66
C VAL A 31 21.30 -0.93 3.79
N TYR A 32 22.02 -2.05 3.90
CA TYR A 32 21.78 -3.02 4.97
C TYR A 32 22.12 -2.47 6.35
N THR A 33 23.22 -1.72 6.47
CA THR A 33 23.61 -1.08 7.73
C THR A 33 22.59 -0.01 8.14
N GLY A 34 22.08 0.76 7.18
CA GLY A 34 20.98 1.70 7.40
C GLY A 34 19.73 1.00 7.90
N GLY A 35 19.29 -0.07 7.23
CA GLY A 35 18.10 -0.83 7.61
C GLY A 35 18.20 -1.46 9.02
N LEU A 36 19.31 -2.12 9.32
CA LEU A 36 19.56 -2.69 10.65
C LEU A 36 19.69 -1.59 11.72
N GLY A 37 20.35 -0.48 11.39
CA GLY A 37 20.46 0.69 12.26
C GLY A 37 19.11 1.29 12.60
N THR A 38 18.19 1.41 11.62
CA THR A 38 16.81 1.85 11.86
C THR A 38 16.06 0.88 12.77
N ALA A 39 16.21 -0.43 12.57
CA ALA A 39 15.55 -1.43 13.42
C ALA A 39 16.01 -1.34 14.89
N ILE A 40 17.32 -1.18 15.12
CA ILE A 40 17.88 -0.97 16.46
C ILE A 40 17.39 0.37 17.04
N GLY A 41 17.40 1.44 16.24
CA GLY A 41 16.93 2.77 16.65
C GLY A 41 15.46 2.75 17.10
N LEU A 42 14.58 2.10 16.34
CA LEU A 42 13.18 1.91 16.73
C LEU A 42 13.04 1.10 18.03
N GLY A 43 13.92 0.11 18.25
CA GLY A 43 13.97 -0.65 19.50
C GLY A 43 14.38 0.21 20.69
N LEU A 44 15.37 1.09 20.54
CA LEU A 44 15.82 2.02 21.59
C LEU A 44 14.77 3.08 21.91
N CYS A 45 13.98 3.51 20.92
CA CYS A 45 12.91 4.49 21.10
C CYS A 45 11.57 3.85 21.51
N ALA A 46 11.51 2.55 21.76
CA ALA A 46 10.26 1.86 22.09
C ALA A 46 9.77 2.25 23.50
N PRO A 47 8.58 2.87 23.64
CA PRO A 47 8.07 3.28 24.95
C PRO A 47 7.51 2.11 25.78
N ASN A 48 7.08 1.02 25.12
CA ASN A 48 6.50 -0.17 25.73
C ASN A 48 6.56 -1.38 24.78
N ALA A 49 6.19 -2.56 25.29
CA ALA A 49 6.18 -3.79 24.50
C ALA A 49 5.15 -3.79 23.36
N ALA A 50 4.02 -3.09 23.52
CA ALA A 50 2.99 -3.01 22.48
C ALA A 50 3.52 -2.35 21.21
N PHE A 51 4.33 -1.30 21.34
CA PHE A 51 5.00 -0.66 20.21
C PHE A 51 5.86 -1.67 19.41
N THR A 52 6.69 -2.46 20.09
CA THR A 52 7.51 -3.49 19.43
C THR A 52 6.65 -4.51 18.70
N GLN A 53 5.55 -4.97 19.30
CA GLN A 53 4.62 -5.90 18.64
C GLN A 53 3.96 -5.29 17.40
N MET A 54 3.57 -4.02 17.44
CA MET A 54 3.00 -3.32 16.29
C MET A 54 4.04 -3.13 15.17
N VAL A 55 5.30 -2.80 15.50
CA VAL A 55 6.39 -2.70 14.53
C VAL A 55 6.67 -4.05 13.87
N THR A 56 6.70 -5.14 14.63
CA THR A 56 6.85 -6.50 14.08
C THR A 56 5.70 -6.84 13.14
N THR A 57 4.46 -6.58 13.55
CA THR A 57 3.26 -6.82 12.73
C THR A 57 3.31 -5.98 11.44
N PHE A 58 3.70 -4.71 11.55
CA PHE A 58 3.87 -3.81 10.41
C PHE A 58 4.94 -4.32 9.42
N GLY A 59 6.10 -4.75 9.92
CA GLY A 59 7.17 -5.30 9.08
C GLY A 59 6.76 -6.56 8.33
N LEU A 60 6.10 -7.50 9.03
CA LEU A 60 5.59 -8.73 8.42
C LEU A 60 4.48 -8.44 7.40
N ALA A 61 3.53 -7.56 7.72
CA ALA A 61 2.49 -7.14 6.81
C ALA A 61 3.06 -6.46 5.55
N GLY A 62 4.13 -5.68 5.68
CA GLY A 62 4.84 -5.08 4.55
C GLY A 62 5.46 -6.12 3.61
N ILE A 63 6.08 -7.17 4.16
CA ILE A 63 6.64 -8.28 3.37
C ILE A 63 5.52 -9.04 2.63
N VAL A 64 4.40 -9.30 3.31
CA VAL A 64 3.22 -9.92 2.71
C VAL A 64 2.66 -9.05 1.59
N GLY A 65 2.50 -7.75 1.82
CA GLY A 65 2.01 -6.79 0.83
C GLY A 65 2.89 -6.75 -0.43
N TYR A 66 4.21 -6.70 -0.26
CA TYR A 66 5.17 -6.70 -1.37
C TYR A 66 5.00 -7.92 -2.28
N HIS A 67 4.97 -9.12 -1.70
CA HIS A 67 4.85 -10.36 -2.49
C HIS A 67 3.45 -10.54 -3.09
N THR A 68 2.42 -10.11 -2.39
CA THR A 68 1.03 -10.25 -2.86
C THR A 68 0.76 -9.36 -4.08
N VAL A 69 1.25 -8.11 -4.07
CA VAL A 69 1.05 -7.19 -5.19
C VAL A 69 1.89 -7.56 -6.41
N TRP A 70 3.10 -8.12 -6.21
CA TRP A 70 3.96 -8.55 -7.31
C TRP A 70 3.34 -9.68 -8.15
N GLY A 71 2.48 -10.51 -7.56
CA GLY A 71 1.81 -11.62 -8.23
C GLY A 71 0.57 -11.23 -9.06
N VAL A 72 0.17 -9.96 -9.08
CA VAL A 72 -1.05 -9.53 -9.78
C VAL A 72 -0.84 -9.55 -11.29
N THR A 73 -1.83 -10.08 -12.03
CA THR A 73 -1.82 -10.04 -13.49
C THR A 73 -1.79 -8.60 -13.98
N PRO A 74 -0.89 -8.20 -14.91
CA PRO A 74 -0.74 -6.79 -15.32
C PRO A 74 -2.03 -6.12 -15.84
N ALA A 75 -2.94 -6.89 -16.44
CA ALA A 75 -4.25 -6.40 -16.88
C ALA A 75 -5.16 -5.93 -15.72
N LEU A 76 -4.89 -6.39 -14.49
CA LEU A 76 -5.67 -6.10 -13.30
C LEU A 76 -5.08 -4.97 -12.45
N HIS A 77 -4.07 -4.24 -12.92
CA HIS A 77 -3.50 -3.12 -12.15
C HIS A 77 -4.51 -1.99 -11.87
N SER A 78 -5.40 -1.68 -12.82
CA SER A 78 -6.45 -0.66 -12.61
C SER A 78 -7.53 -1.15 -11.61
N PRO A 79 -8.07 -2.37 -11.72
CA PRO A 79 -8.88 -2.97 -10.65
C PRO A 79 -8.16 -3.02 -9.29
N LEU A 80 -6.88 -3.37 -9.25
CA LEU A 80 -6.09 -3.39 -8.01
C LEU A 80 -6.00 -2.01 -7.37
N MET A 81 -5.80 -0.95 -8.17
CA MET A 81 -5.83 0.43 -7.70
C MET A 81 -7.19 0.79 -7.08
N SER A 82 -8.29 0.33 -7.70
CA SER A 82 -9.64 0.54 -7.16
C SER A 82 -9.84 -0.20 -5.83
N VAL A 83 -9.35 -1.43 -5.70
CA VAL A 83 -9.40 -2.21 -4.45
C VAL A 83 -8.60 -1.54 -3.35
N THR A 84 -7.37 -1.09 -3.62
CA THR A 84 -6.55 -0.42 -2.59
C THR A 84 -7.16 0.91 -2.16
N ASN A 85 -7.87 1.60 -3.05
CA ASN A 85 -8.68 2.76 -2.69
C ASN A 85 -9.87 2.40 -1.78
N ALA A 86 -10.59 1.31 -2.08
CA ALA A 86 -11.68 0.84 -1.21
C ALA A 86 -11.17 0.48 0.20
N ILE A 87 -10.04 -0.24 0.28
CA ILE A 87 -9.44 -0.69 1.54
C ILE A 87 -8.89 0.50 2.35
N SER A 88 -8.35 1.55 1.70
CA SER A 88 -7.87 2.75 2.41
C SER A 88 -8.99 3.50 3.15
N GLY A 89 -10.26 3.22 2.81
CA GLY A 89 -11.43 3.62 3.58
C GLY A 89 -11.50 3.06 5.01
N LEU A 90 -10.64 2.10 5.40
CA LEU A 90 -10.53 1.61 6.78
C LEU A 90 -10.13 2.67 7.81
N THR A 91 -9.78 3.89 7.37
CA THR A 91 -9.73 5.08 8.22
C THR A 91 -11.01 5.29 9.05
N ALA A 92 -12.15 4.76 8.59
CA ALA A 92 -13.40 4.71 9.35
C ALA A 92 -13.22 4.03 10.72
N VAL A 93 -12.38 3.00 10.85
CA VAL A 93 -12.15 2.28 12.12
C VAL A 93 -11.55 3.22 13.17
N GLY A 94 -10.59 4.06 12.76
CA GLY A 94 -10.00 5.07 13.65
C GLY A 94 -11.01 6.12 14.07
N GLY A 95 -11.86 6.58 13.14
CA GLY A 95 -12.97 7.49 13.44
C GLY A 95 -13.94 6.87 14.44
N LEU A 96 -14.46 5.68 14.16
CA LEU A 96 -15.40 4.97 15.03
C LEU A 96 -14.83 4.72 16.43
N SER A 97 -13.53 4.42 16.55
CA SER A 97 -12.88 4.23 17.86
C SER A 97 -12.82 5.51 18.71
N LEU A 98 -12.88 6.68 18.08
CA LEU A 98 -12.85 7.99 18.75
C LEU A 98 -14.24 8.61 18.85
N MET A 99 -15.26 7.93 18.32
CA MET A 99 -16.63 8.41 18.30
C MET A 99 -17.25 8.23 19.69
N GLY A 100 -17.75 9.33 20.25
CA GLY A 100 -18.35 9.38 21.57
C GLY A 100 -19.48 10.40 21.62
N GLY A 101 -20.02 10.62 22.83
CA GLY A 101 -21.07 11.62 23.07
C GLY A 101 -22.49 11.07 22.88
N GLY A 102 -23.39 11.94 22.43
CA GLY A 102 -24.81 11.65 22.20
C GLY A 102 -25.16 11.57 20.71
N TYR A 103 -26.43 11.77 20.36
CA TYR A 103 -26.89 11.75 18.96
C TYR A 103 -26.23 12.82 18.08
N LEU A 104 -25.86 13.96 18.69
CA LEU A 104 -25.14 15.04 18.02
C LEU A 104 -23.74 15.22 18.64
N PRO A 105 -22.73 15.57 17.83
CA PRO A 105 -21.42 15.90 18.33
C PRO A 105 -21.50 17.16 19.20
N SER A 106 -20.88 17.10 20.36
CA SER A 106 -20.81 18.15 21.37
C SER A 106 -19.49 18.92 21.34
N SER A 107 -18.43 18.29 20.82
CA SER A 107 -17.08 18.85 20.72
C SER A 107 -16.62 18.96 19.27
N THR A 108 -15.67 19.85 19.00
CA THR A 108 -15.00 19.96 17.70
C THR A 108 -14.32 18.66 17.29
N ALA A 109 -13.75 17.92 18.24
CA ALA A 109 -13.14 16.62 17.99
C ALA A 109 -14.17 15.59 17.50
N GLU A 110 -15.35 15.54 18.13
CA GLU A 110 -16.44 14.63 17.74
C GLU A 110 -16.96 14.97 16.34
N THR A 111 -17.08 16.26 16.01
CA THR A 111 -17.45 16.71 14.66
C THR A 111 -16.44 16.24 13.62
N LEU A 112 -15.14 16.37 13.89
CA LEU A 112 -14.09 15.91 12.96
C LEU A 112 -14.13 14.38 12.77
N VAL A 113 -14.39 13.64 13.84
CA VAL A 113 -14.53 12.17 13.80
C VAL A 113 -15.74 11.75 12.96
N VAL A 114 -16.88 12.41 13.11
CA VAL A 114 -18.08 12.17 12.27
C VAL A 114 -17.76 12.42 10.80
N LEU A 115 -17.10 13.53 10.49
CA LEU A 115 -16.69 13.86 9.12
C LEU A 115 -15.69 12.85 8.56
N ALA A 116 -14.72 12.40 9.36
CA ALA A 116 -13.78 11.36 8.97
C ALA A 116 -14.51 10.07 8.60
N ALA A 117 -15.39 9.57 9.48
CA ALA A 117 -16.18 8.37 9.22
C ALA A 117 -17.07 8.51 7.98
N PHE A 118 -17.68 9.69 7.78
CA PHE A 118 -18.49 9.98 6.59
C PHE A 118 -17.66 9.88 5.30
N ILE A 119 -16.52 10.58 5.23
CA ILE A 119 -15.65 10.55 4.03
C ILE A 119 -15.10 9.14 3.79
N SER A 120 -14.70 8.43 4.85
CA SER A 120 -14.25 7.04 4.76
C SER A 120 -15.35 6.12 4.21
N SER A 121 -16.61 6.32 4.60
CA SER A 121 -17.75 5.54 4.08
C SER A 121 -17.95 5.72 2.57
N VAL A 122 -17.77 6.95 2.07
CA VAL A 122 -17.80 7.24 0.63
C VAL A 122 -16.69 6.49 -0.09
N ASN A 123 -15.49 6.44 0.50
CA ASN A 123 -14.36 5.73 -0.08
C ASN A 123 -14.59 4.21 -0.15
N ILE A 124 -15.14 3.62 0.93
CA ILE A 124 -15.50 2.19 0.98
C ILE A 124 -16.57 1.89 -0.09
N ALA A 125 -17.70 2.59 -0.04
CA ALA A 125 -18.83 2.34 -0.93
C ALA A 125 -18.47 2.56 -2.40
N GLY A 126 -17.83 3.70 -2.71
CA GLY A 126 -17.39 4.03 -4.07
C GLY A 126 -16.33 3.06 -4.57
N GLY A 127 -15.32 2.76 -3.75
CA GLY A 127 -14.22 1.87 -4.12
C GLY A 127 -14.69 0.45 -4.43
N PHE A 128 -15.54 -0.15 -3.60
CA PHE A 128 -16.05 -1.51 -3.85
C PHE A 128 -16.99 -1.56 -5.05
N LEU A 129 -17.89 -0.57 -5.21
CA LEU A 129 -18.81 -0.54 -6.34
C LEU A 129 -18.08 -0.39 -7.68
N VAL A 130 -17.06 0.47 -7.75
CA VAL A 130 -16.24 0.65 -8.96
C VAL A 130 -15.41 -0.59 -9.24
N THR A 131 -14.82 -1.18 -8.20
CA THR A 131 -14.06 -2.45 -8.34
C THR A 131 -14.92 -3.55 -8.93
N GLN A 132 -16.14 -3.74 -8.40
CA GLN A 132 -17.07 -4.74 -8.90
C GLN A 132 -17.38 -4.52 -10.38
N ARG A 133 -17.72 -3.27 -10.76
CA ARG A 133 -17.93 -2.91 -12.17
C ARG A 133 -16.73 -3.18 -13.07
N MET A 134 -15.52 -2.90 -12.58
CA MET A 134 -14.29 -3.17 -13.33
C MET A 134 -14.07 -4.67 -13.54
N LEU A 135 -14.29 -5.49 -12.51
CA LEU A 135 -14.12 -6.94 -12.59
C LEU A 135 -15.19 -7.60 -13.46
N ASP A 136 -16.44 -7.11 -13.41
CA ASP A 136 -17.53 -7.60 -14.25
C ASP A 136 -17.26 -7.41 -15.75
N MET A 137 -16.49 -6.39 -16.15
CA MET A 137 -16.09 -6.19 -17.55
C MET A 137 -15.13 -7.26 -18.08
N PHE A 138 -14.47 -8.03 -17.20
CA PHE A 138 -13.60 -9.14 -17.61
C PHE A 138 -14.35 -10.45 -17.86
N LYS A 139 -15.64 -10.53 -17.47
CA LYS A 139 -16.46 -11.73 -17.62
C LYS A 139 -16.88 -11.88 -19.08
N ARG A 140 -16.61 -13.04 -19.66
CA ARG A 140 -16.98 -13.32 -21.06
C ARG A 140 -18.37 -13.96 -21.10
N PRO A 141 -19.13 -13.76 -22.19
CA PRO A 141 -20.44 -14.41 -22.36
C PRO A 141 -20.40 -15.95 -22.39
N THR A 142 -19.22 -16.53 -22.63
CA THR A 142 -19.01 -17.98 -22.71
C THR A 142 -18.51 -18.60 -21.41
N ASP A 143 -18.28 -17.79 -20.37
CA ASP A 143 -17.80 -18.30 -19.09
C ASP A 143 -18.93 -19.05 -18.35
N PRO A 144 -18.62 -20.08 -17.53
CA PRO A 144 -19.62 -20.78 -16.72
C PRO A 144 -20.37 -19.82 -15.78
N PRO A 145 -21.65 -20.10 -15.45
CA PRO A 145 -22.38 -19.30 -14.49
C PRO A 145 -21.71 -19.37 -13.10
N GLU A 146 -21.51 -18.21 -12.51
CA GLU A 146 -21.00 -18.04 -11.15
C GLU A 146 -22.14 -17.65 -10.19
N TYR A 147 -22.00 -18.00 -8.92
CA TYR A 147 -23.02 -17.78 -7.89
C TYR A 147 -22.42 -17.00 -6.72
N ASN A 148 -22.27 -15.68 -6.89
CA ASN A 148 -21.58 -14.79 -5.95
C ASN A 148 -22.52 -14.11 -4.92
N TYR A 149 -23.75 -14.61 -4.76
CA TYR A 149 -24.76 -14.07 -3.85
C TYR A 149 -24.62 -14.57 -2.41
#